data_AF-A0A7Y6CEJ5-F1
#
_entry.id   AF-A0A7Y6CEJ5-F1
#
_cell.length_a   1.000
_cell.length_b   1.000
_cell.length_c   1.000
_cell.angle_alpha   90.00
_cell.angle_beta   90.00
_cell.angle_gamma   90.00
#
_symmetry.space_group_name_H-M   'P 1'
#
loop_
_entity.id
_entity.type
_entity.pdbx_description
1 polymer ?
#
loop_
_entity_poly.entity_id
_entity_poly.type
_entity_poly.pdbx_seq_one_letter_code
_entity_poly.pdbx_strand_id
1 'polypeptide(L)'
;MGARGRLALVVVSTVALVCCAVSAARSTHAVEPASVWIADGTVSAIAPTANGVFIGGEFSLLGRPTGSWVDVTASGTPVARRPLIEGTVSTAASDGAGGWYIRGSELFVDGVERRGVIHLRGNGNVDSAFRLASNGEIDTIVRSGTTLYVGGRFTSVNGSARTSLAAVDTRSAD
;
A
#
# COMPACT_ATOMS: atom_id res chain seq x y z
N MET A 1 -88.11 -39.68 18.68
CA MET A 1 -87.37 -40.95 18.47
C MET A 1 -86.16 -40.62 17.61
N GLY A 2 -85.03 -40.27 18.20
CA GLY A 2 -83.91 -41.19 18.49
C GLY A 2 -82.83 -41.00 17.42
N ALA A 3 -81.52 -41.02 17.64
CA ALA A 3 -80.67 -40.99 18.80
C ALA A 3 -79.34 -40.37 18.33
N ARG A 4 -78.62 -39.74 19.26
CA ARG A 4 -77.34 -39.03 19.02
C ARG A 4 -76.22 -40.04 18.69
N GLY A 5 -75.48 -39.80 17.62
CA GLY A 5 -74.20 -40.46 17.33
C GLY A 5 -73.09 -39.40 17.16
N ARG A 6 -72.27 -39.21 18.19
CA ARG A 6 -71.10 -38.33 18.17
C ARG A 6 -69.99 -38.99 17.36
N LEU A 7 -69.66 -38.44 16.19
CA LEU A 7 -68.44 -38.80 15.46
C LEU A 7 -67.28 -38.03 16.06
N ALA A 8 -66.38 -38.75 16.73
CA ALA A 8 -65.11 -38.23 17.22
C ALA A 8 -64.18 -37.97 16.02
N LEU A 9 -63.89 -36.71 15.76
CA LEU A 9 -62.85 -36.30 14.82
C LEU A 9 -61.49 -36.51 15.48
N VAL A 10 -60.81 -37.60 15.12
CA VAL A 10 -59.41 -37.83 15.50
C VAL A 10 -58.56 -36.91 14.62
N VAL A 11 -58.09 -35.80 15.19
CA VAL A 11 -57.08 -34.94 14.57
C VAL A 11 -55.74 -35.66 14.71
N VAL A 12 -55.32 -36.35 13.65
CA VAL A 12 -53.95 -36.86 13.54
C VAL A 12 -53.07 -35.66 13.17
N SER A 13 -52.46 -35.04 14.18
CA SER A 13 -51.40 -34.04 13.95
C SER A 13 -50.16 -34.74 13.40
N THR A 14 -49.97 -34.70 12.09
CA THR A 14 -48.66 -34.94 11.48
C THR A 14 -47.76 -33.75 11.80
N VAL A 15 -46.91 -33.91 12.81
CA VAL A 15 -45.77 -33.01 13.01
C VAL A 15 -44.80 -33.28 11.84
N ALA A 16 -44.90 -32.47 10.79
CA ALA A 16 -43.86 -32.41 9.77
C ALA A 16 -42.61 -31.84 10.45
N LEU A 17 -41.66 -32.73 10.75
CA LEU A 17 -40.32 -32.34 11.16
C LEU A 17 -39.71 -31.60 9.97
N VAL A 18 -39.83 -30.27 9.95
CA VAL A 18 -39.03 -29.43 9.06
C VAL A 18 -37.61 -29.63 9.53
N CYS A 19 -36.91 -30.55 8.86
CA CYS A 19 -35.47 -30.65 8.96
C CYS A 19 -34.95 -29.35 8.36
N CYS A 20 -34.79 -28.32 9.20
CA CYS A 20 -34.00 -27.16 8.86
C CYS A 20 -32.61 -27.72 8.60
N ALA A 21 -32.31 -27.99 7.33
CA ALA A 21 -30.93 -28.09 6.90
C ALA A 21 -30.31 -26.76 7.33
N VAL A 22 -29.58 -26.78 8.44
CA VAL A 22 -28.65 -25.71 8.76
C VAL A 22 -27.69 -25.74 7.60
N SER A 23 -27.93 -24.92 6.59
CA SER A 23 -26.87 -24.55 5.66
C SER A 23 -25.80 -23.97 6.57
N ALA A 24 -24.79 -24.78 6.88
CA ALA A 24 -23.58 -24.28 7.50
C ALA A 24 -23.12 -23.17 6.58
N ALA A 25 -23.32 -21.93 7.01
CA ALA A 25 -22.77 -20.78 6.32
C ALA A 25 -21.26 -21.05 6.32
N ARG A 26 -20.73 -21.45 5.17
CA ARG A 26 -19.29 -21.52 5.00
C ARG A 26 -18.84 -20.08 5.13
N SER A 27 -18.07 -19.77 6.17
CA SER A 27 -17.23 -18.59 6.20
C SER A 27 -16.24 -18.74 5.06
N THR A 28 -16.63 -18.33 3.86
CA THR A 28 -15.68 -18.07 2.80
C THR A 28 -14.83 -16.93 3.33
N HIS A 29 -13.53 -17.16 3.55
CA HIS A 29 -12.59 -16.06 3.65
C HIS A 29 -12.91 -15.14 2.48
N ALA A 30 -13.32 -13.89 2.77
CA ALA A 30 -13.35 -12.89 1.73
C ALA A 30 -11.96 -12.89 1.10
N VAL A 31 -11.90 -12.89 -0.24
CA VAL A 31 -10.66 -12.49 -0.93
C VAL A 31 -10.17 -11.28 -0.17
N GLU A 32 -8.96 -11.35 0.41
CA GLU A 32 -8.43 -10.21 1.16
C GLU A 32 -8.64 -9.01 0.24
N PRO A 33 -9.49 -8.03 0.63
CA PRO A 33 -9.61 -6.86 -0.19
C PRO A 33 -8.19 -6.34 -0.28
N ALA A 34 -7.67 -6.17 -1.51
CA ALA A 34 -6.44 -5.42 -1.72
C ALA A 34 -6.51 -4.24 -0.74
N SER A 35 -5.53 -4.10 0.14
CA SER A 35 -5.57 -3.19 1.29
C SER A 35 -5.59 -1.74 0.78
N VAL A 36 -6.72 -1.33 0.22
CA VAL A 36 -6.91 -0.05 -0.47
C VAL A 36 -7.18 1.03 0.55
N TRP A 37 -7.51 0.70 1.80
CA TRP A 37 -7.90 1.69 2.80
C TRP A 37 -7.23 1.39 4.14
N ILE A 38 -6.47 2.36 4.63
CA ILE A 38 -5.87 2.38 5.97
C ILE A 38 -6.55 3.51 6.75
N ALA A 39 -6.87 3.24 8.01
CA ALA A 39 -7.28 4.25 8.96
C ALA A 39 -6.06 4.87 9.63
N ASP A 40 -6.06 6.18 9.87
CA ASP A 40 -4.99 6.88 10.59
C ASP A 40 -5.02 6.68 12.12
N GLY A 41 -5.94 5.84 12.59
CA GLY A 41 -6.14 5.55 14.00
C GLY A 41 -6.79 4.19 14.24
N THR A 42 -7.30 3.99 15.45
CA THR A 42 -7.81 2.70 15.90
C THR A 42 -9.21 2.45 15.32
N VAL A 43 -9.36 1.37 14.56
CA VAL A 43 -10.68 0.83 14.20
C VAL A 43 -11.12 -0.12 15.32
N SER A 44 -12.21 0.21 16.02
CA SER A 44 -12.73 -0.57 17.15
C SER A 44 -14.00 -1.35 16.83
N ALA A 45 -14.66 -1.05 15.72
CA ALA A 45 -15.90 -1.69 15.30
C ALA A 45 -15.98 -1.85 13.78
N ILE A 46 -16.47 -3.01 13.34
CA ILE A 46 -16.77 -3.32 11.94
C ILE A 46 -18.15 -4.00 11.90
N ALA A 47 -19.08 -3.50 11.08
CA ALA A 47 -20.42 -4.07 10.92
C ALA A 47 -20.79 -4.21 9.43
N PRO A 48 -21.19 -5.39 8.96
CA PRO A 48 -21.61 -5.58 7.57
C PRO A 48 -22.97 -4.93 7.28
N THR A 49 -23.18 -4.53 6.03
CA THR A 49 -24.42 -3.99 5.48
C THR A 49 -24.74 -4.66 4.14
N ALA A 50 -25.93 -4.43 3.58
CA ALA A 50 -26.28 -4.95 2.26
C ALA A 50 -25.34 -4.45 1.13
N ASN A 51 -24.68 -3.31 1.31
CA ASN A 51 -23.87 -2.63 0.28
C ASN A 51 -22.41 -2.42 0.69
N GLY A 52 -21.91 -3.04 1.77
CA GLY A 52 -20.54 -2.83 2.26
C GLY A 52 -20.39 -3.02 3.77
N VAL A 53 -19.51 -2.23 4.39
CA VAL A 53 -19.25 -2.28 5.84
C VAL A 53 -19.30 -0.88 6.44
N PHE A 54 -19.84 -0.76 7.65
CA PHE A 54 -19.55 0.36 8.55
C PHE A 54 -18.27 0.06 9.31
N ILE A 55 -17.39 1.05 9.38
CA ILE A 55 -16.21 1.02 10.25
C ILE A 55 -16.34 2.17 11.27
N GLY A 56 -16.00 1.88 12.52
CA GLY A 56 -16.06 2.84 13.62
C GLY A 56 -14.87 2.70 14.55
N GLY A 57 -14.50 3.79 15.21
CA GLY A 57 -13.36 3.85 16.12
C GLY A 57 -12.82 5.26 16.27
N GLU A 58 -11.59 5.34 16.77
CA GLU A 58 -10.85 6.59 16.93
C GLU A 58 -9.90 6.76 15.73
N PHE A 59 -10.45 7.22 14.61
CA PHE A 59 -9.70 7.62 13.42
C PHE A 59 -10.35 8.87 12.83
N SER A 60 -9.57 9.68 12.13
CA SER A 60 -10.03 10.90 11.47
C SER A 60 -9.94 10.83 9.95
N LEU A 61 -9.20 9.84 9.44
CA LEU A 61 -8.98 9.61 8.02
C LEU A 61 -9.13 8.12 7.72
N LEU A 62 -9.86 7.82 6.64
CA LEU A 62 -9.83 6.54 5.96
C LEU A 62 -9.38 6.81 4.53
N GLY A 63 -8.21 6.29 4.15
CA GLY A 63 -7.56 6.69 2.90
C GLY A 63 -6.76 5.58 2.25
N ARG A 64 -6.47 5.74 0.96
CA ARG A 64 -5.47 4.91 0.29
C ARG A 64 -4.11 5.08 0.95
N PRO A 65 -3.36 3.99 1.23
CA PRO A 65 -2.01 4.12 1.72
C PRO A 65 -1.21 5.02 0.78
N THR A 66 -0.63 6.08 1.34
CA THR A 66 0.29 6.95 0.59
C THR A 66 1.68 6.34 0.50
N GLY A 67 2.01 5.43 1.41
CA GLY A 67 3.38 4.98 1.63
C GLY A 67 4.21 6.06 2.35
N SER A 68 5.51 5.81 2.44
CA SER A 68 6.51 6.65 3.10
C SER A 68 7.08 7.74 2.19
N TRP A 69 6.48 7.94 1.02
CA TRP A 69 6.78 9.02 0.09
C TRP A 69 5.59 9.30 -0.81
N VAL A 70 5.35 10.58 -1.10
CA VAL A 70 4.32 11.02 -2.03
C VAL A 70 4.75 12.31 -2.71
N ASP A 71 4.58 12.39 -4.02
CA ASP A 71 4.66 13.63 -4.77
C ASP A 71 3.33 14.38 -4.71
N VAL A 72 3.42 15.69 -4.43
CA VAL A 72 2.27 16.58 -4.32
C VAL A 72 2.40 17.72 -5.33
N THR A 73 1.28 18.14 -5.90
CA THR A 73 1.20 19.32 -6.76
C THR A 73 1.43 20.59 -5.95
N ALA A 74 1.58 21.74 -6.65
CA ALA A 74 1.64 23.05 -6.00
C ALA A 74 0.40 23.37 -5.14
N SER A 75 -0.75 22.76 -5.43
CA SER A 75 -1.97 22.87 -4.62
C SER A 75 -2.02 21.92 -3.41
N GLY A 76 -0.97 21.13 -3.18
CA GLY A 76 -0.92 20.14 -2.09
C GLY A 76 -1.70 18.85 -2.39
N THR A 77 -2.16 18.64 -3.62
CA THR A 77 -2.87 17.42 -3.99
C THR A 77 -1.87 16.33 -4.38
N PRO A 78 -1.98 15.10 -3.81
CA PRO A 78 -1.16 13.98 -4.24
C PRO A 78 -1.34 13.67 -5.73
N VAL A 79 -0.26 13.34 -6.42
CA VAL A 79 -0.35 12.88 -7.81
C VAL A 79 -1.00 11.49 -7.84
N ALA A 80 -1.98 11.33 -8.75
CA ALA A 80 -2.88 10.19 -8.74
C ALA A 80 -2.22 8.85 -9.13
N ARG A 81 -1.23 8.89 -10.02
CA ARG A 81 -0.48 7.70 -10.46
C ARG A 81 0.92 7.75 -9.85
N ARG A 82 1.09 7.03 -8.74
CA ARG A 82 2.37 6.89 -8.04
C ARG A 82 2.53 5.44 -7.57
N PRO A 83 3.77 4.94 -7.45
CA PRO A 83 4.01 3.65 -6.84
C PRO A 83 3.70 3.70 -5.34
N LEU A 84 3.37 2.56 -4.76
CA LEU A 84 3.38 2.43 -3.31
C LEU A 84 4.83 2.27 -2.85
N ILE A 85 5.29 3.19 -2.01
CA ILE A 85 6.63 3.12 -1.42
C ILE A 85 6.50 2.81 0.07
N GLU A 86 7.07 1.69 0.47
CA GLU A 86 7.15 1.28 1.88
C GLU A 86 8.61 1.39 2.37
N GLY A 87 8.81 1.36 3.68
CA GLY A 87 10.11 1.62 4.32
C GLY A 87 10.20 3.05 4.85
N THR A 88 11.40 3.63 4.89
CA THR A 88 11.60 5.05 5.25
C THR A 88 12.35 5.76 4.15
N VAL A 89 11.75 6.76 3.52
CA VAL A 89 12.47 7.67 2.61
C VAL A 89 13.10 8.78 3.44
N SER A 90 14.44 8.79 3.51
CA SER A 90 15.21 9.77 4.28
C SER A 90 15.58 11.01 3.47
N THR A 91 15.61 10.91 2.14
CA THR A 91 15.97 12.00 1.25
C THR A 91 15.33 11.83 -0.13
N ALA A 92 14.98 12.97 -0.75
CA ALA A 92 14.42 13.03 -2.08
C ALA A 92 14.90 14.27 -2.84
N ALA A 93 15.15 14.14 -4.14
CA ALA A 93 15.51 15.25 -5.03
C ALA A 93 14.79 15.11 -6.37
N SER A 94 14.20 16.20 -6.87
CA SER A 94 13.54 16.18 -8.19
C SER A 94 14.54 15.95 -9.32
N ASP A 95 14.17 15.12 -10.30
CA ASP A 95 14.92 14.92 -11.55
C ASP A 95 14.76 16.07 -12.56
N GLY A 96 13.94 17.08 -12.25
CA GLY A 96 13.67 18.25 -13.11
C GLY A 96 12.81 17.96 -14.35
N ALA A 97 12.34 16.73 -14.53
CA ALA A 97 11.48 16.26 -15.61
C ALA A 97 10.16 15.64 -15.08
N GLY A 98 9.90 15.78 -13.77
CA GLY A 98 8.69 15.31 -13.09
C GLY A 98 8.90 14.03 -12.27
N GLY A 99 10.06 13.40 -12.39
CA GLY A 99 10.51 12.29 -11.56
C GLY A 99 11.36 12.74 -10.34
N TRP A 100 11.88 11.73 -9.65
CA TRP A 100 12.51 11.89 -8.34
C TRP A 100 13.62 10.86 -8.12
N TYR A 101 14.74 11.32 -7.57
CA TYR A 101 15.69 10.46 -6.87
C TYR A 101 15.26 10.35 -5.42
N ILE A 102 15.24 9.14 -4.87
CA ILE A 102 14.93 8.89 -3.47
C ILE A 102 15.93 7.92 -2.85
N ARG A 103 16.12 8.02 -1.54
CA ARG A 103 16.95 7.11 -0.76
C ARG A 103 16.41 7.00 0.66
N GLY A 104 16.67 5.86 1.30
CA GLY A 104 16.37 5.62 2.70
C GLY A 104 16.45 4.14 3.09
N SER A 105 15.98 3.76 4.27
CA SER A 105 16.12 2.39 4.78
C SER A 105 14.98 1.50 4.31
N GLU A 106 15.32 0.26 3.92
CA GLU A 106 14.37 -0.82 3.64
C GLU A 106 13.26 -0.41 2.67
N LEU A 107 13.64 0.22 1.55
CA LEU A 107 12.67 0.71 0.59
C LEU A 107 12.08 -0.43 -0.24
N PHE A 108 10.75 -0.49 -0.30
CA PHE A 108 10.02 -1.32 -1.24
C PHE A 108 9.27 -0.42 -2.22
N VAL A 109 9.34 -0.72 -3.51
CA VAL A 109 8.56 -0.02 -4.54
C VAL A 109 7.63 -1.05 -5.18
N ASP A 110 6.33 -0.86 -4.98
CA ASP A 110 5.28 -1.81 -5.37
C ASP A 110 5.58 -3.24 -4.89
N GLY A 111 5.98 -3.37 -3.63
CA GLY A 111 6.31 -4.64 -2.96
C GLY A 111 7.68 -5.24 -3.30
N VAL A 112 8.47 -4.59 -4.17
CA VAL A 112 9.83 -5.06 -4.53
C VAL A 112 10.88 -4.29 -3.74
N GLU A 113 11.73 -5.00 -2.97
CA GLU A 113 12.85 -4.39 -2.25
C GLU A 113 13.82 -3.70 -3.23
N ARG A 114 14.20 -2.46 -2.92
CA ARG A 114 15.14 -1.65 -3.68
C ARG A 114 16.18 -1.07 -2.74
N ARG A 115 17.45 -1.24 -3.10
CA ARG A 115 18.60 -0.71 -2.35
C ARG A 115 19.29 0.41 -3.11
N GLY A 116 19.97 1.28 -2.36
CA GLY A 116 20.67 2.43 -2.92
C GLY A 116 19.73 3.60 -3.24
N VAL A 117 20.17 4.46 -4.16
CA VAL A 117 19.38 5.57 -4.69
C VAL A 117 18.47 5.03 -5.79
N ILE A 118 17.17 5.29 -5.66
CA ILE A 118 16.15 4.88 -6.63
C ILE A 118 15.77 6.10 -7.43
N HIS A 119 15.73 5.95 -8.76
CA HIS A 119 15.17 6.97 -9.63
C HIS A 119 13.76 6.54 -10.06
N LEU A 120 12.77 7.36 -9.76
CA LEU A 120 11.39 7.24 -10.24
C LEU A 120 11.19 8.23 -11.37
N ARG A 121 10.67 7.78 -12.50
CA ARG A 121 10.28 8.65 -13.62
C ARG A 121 8.98 9.37 -13.28
N GLY A 122 8.66 10.46 -13.99
CA GLY A 122 7.43 11.24 -13.76
C GLY A 122 6.11 10.47 -13.99
N ASN A 123 6.16 9.25 -14.52
CA ASN A 123 5.02 8.35 -14.62
C ASN A 123 4.89 7.36 -13.43
N GLY A 124 5.77 7.48 -12.43
CA GLY A 124 5.82 6.62 -11.24
C GLY A 124 6.65 5.35 -11.40
N ASN A 125 7.12 5.02 -12.61
CA ASN A 125 7.90 3.79 -12.81
C ASN A 125 9.35 3.97 -12.33
N VAL A 126 9.90 2.92 -11.72
CA VAL A 126 11.33 2.83 -11.44
C VAL A 126 12.12 2.88 -12.74
N ASP A 127 13.11 3.76 -12.79
CA ASP A 127 14.06 3.83 -13.89
C ASP A 127 15.07 2.68 -13.79
N SER A 128 14.87 1.66 -14.61
CA SER A 128 15.78 0.52 -14.69
C SER A 128 17.13 0.85 -15.34
N ALA A 129 17.31 2.01 -15.97
CA ALA A 129 18.59 2.42 -16.55
C ALA A 129 19.50 3.15 -15.54
N PHE A 130 18.91 3.82 -14.54
CA PHE A 130 19.68 4.55 -13.55
C PHE A 130 20.36 3.59 -12.56
N ARG A 131 21.69 3.66 -12.47
CA ARG A 131 22.47 2.87 -11.51
C ARG A 131 23.47 3.78 -10.80
N LEU A 132 23.40 3.76 -9.48
CA LEU A 132 24.40 4.39 -8.61
C LEU A 132 24.80 3.34 -7.58
N ALA A 133 26.03 2.85 -7.71
CA ALA A 133 26.59 1.86 -6.83
C ALA A 133 27.57 2.53 -5.86
N SER A 134 27.26 2.52 -4.57
CA SER A 134 28.18 2.88 -3.50
C SER A 134 28.61 1.64 -2.73
N ASN A 135 29.82 1.62 -2.20
CA ASN A 135 30.29 0.55 -1.31
C ASN A 135 29.88 0.76 0.16
N GLY A 136 29.09 1.80 0.42
CA GLY A 136 28.58 2.16 1.73
C GLY A 136 27.28 2.92 1.61
N GLU A 137 26.86 3.55 2.70
CA GLU A 137 25.55 4.19 2.77
C GLU A 137 25.56 5.59 2.17
N ILE A 138 24.51 5.89 1.40
CA ILE A 138 24.17 7.24 0.97
C ILE A 138 23.07 7.73 1.90
N ASP A 139 23.34 8.85 2.57
CA ASP A 139 22.48 9.45 3.59
C ASP A 139 21.69 10.63 3.01
N THR A 140 22.27 11.37 2.06
CA THR A 140 21.66 12.55 1.44
C THR A 140 21.93 12.62 -0.06
N ILE A 141 20.98 13.19 -0.81
CA ILE A 141 21.10 13.46 -2.23
C ILE A 141 20.64 14.88 -2.55
N VAL A 142 21.34 15.57 -3.45
CA VAL A 142 20.96 16.90 -3.95
C VAL A 142 21.28 16.94 -5.44
N ARG A 143 20.36 17.47 -6.25
CA ARG A 143 20.59 17.64 -7.69
C ARG A 143 20.85 19.09 -8.05
N SER A 144 21.83 19.32 -8.93
CA SER A 144 22.07 20.59 -9.61
C SER A 144 22.29 20.32 -11.10
N GLY A 145 21.39 20.81 -11.95
CA GLY A 145 21.44 20.54 -13.40
C GLY A 145 21.41 19.04 -13.70
N THR A 146 22.40 18.51 -14.41
CA THR A 146 22.54 17.08 -14.71
C THR A 146 23.42 16.34 -13.69
N THR A 147 23.80 16.98 -12.59
CA THR A 147 24.67 16.40 -11.57
C THR A 147 23.87 16.07 -10.32
N LEU A 148 23.95 14.82 -9.89
CA LEU A 148 23.45 14.37 -8.59
C LEU A 148 24.64 14.29 -7.63
N TYR A 149 24.60 15.09 -6.58
CA TYR A 149 25.53 15.04 -5.47
C TYR A 149 24.99 14.06 -4.43
N VAL A 150 25.83 13.15 -3.98
CA VAL A 150 25.51 12.17 -2.94
C VAL A 150 26.49 12.30 -1.79
N GLY A 151 25.96 12.33 -0.57
CA GLY A 151 26.73 12.39 0.67
C GLY A 151 26.41 11.21 1.57
N GLY A 152 27.41 10.71 2.31
CA GLY A 152 27.20 9.66 3.30
C GLY A 152 28.47 8.95 3.76
N ARG A 153 28.31 7.68 4.16
CA ARG A 153 29.38 6.82 4.69
C ARG A 153 29.81 5.79 3.64
N PHE A 154 30.57 6.25 2.65
CA PHE A 154 31.14 5.42 1.59
C PHE A 154 32.59 5.85 1.26
N THR A 155 33.34 4.96 0.60
CA THR A 155 34.70 5.24 0.09
C THR A 155 34.84 5.05 -1.42
N SER A 156 33.80 4.54 -2.09
CA SER A 156 33.70 4.53 -3.54
C SER A 156 32.27 4.69 -4.05
N VAL A 157 32.16 5.29 -5.23
CA VAL A 157 30.92 5.43 -6.01
C VAL A 157 31.21 5.06 -7.46
N ASN A 158 30.39 4.20 -8.06
CA ASN A 158 30.53 3.65 -9.41
C ASN A 158 31.96 3.14 -9.68
N GLY A 159 32.52 2.39 -8.73
CA GLY A 159 33.88 1.83 -8.83
C GLY A 159 35.04 2.83 -8.65
N SER A 160 34.76 4.13 -8.62
CA SER A 160 35.76 5.18 -8.42
C SER A 160 35.91 5.55 -6.95
N ALA A 161 37.15 5.75 -6.49
CA ALA A 161 37.44 6.18 -5.12
C ALA A 161 36.87 7.60 -4.86
N ARG A 162 35.90 7.69 -3.95
CA ARG A 162 35.21 8.91 -3.54
C ARG A 162 34.82 8.73 -2.09
N THR A 163 35.38 9.54 -1.20
CA THR A 163 35.10 9.41 0.24
C THR A 163 34.05 10.42 0.65
N SER A 164 32.94 9.93 1.19
CA SER A 164 31.84 10.70 1.81
C SER A 164 31.07 11.69 0.93
N LEU A 165 31.60 12.09 -0.22
CA LEU A 165 30.96 12.97 -1.18
C LEU A 165 31.33 12.55 -2.61
N ALA A 166 30.32 12.42 -3.46
CA ALA A 166 30.49 12.17 -4.88
C ALA A 166 29.50 12.99 -5.71
N ALA A 167 29.87 13.25 -6.96
CA ALA A 167 29.03 13.85 -7.97
C ALA A 167 28.93 12.86 -9.13
N VAL A 168 27.70 12.54 -9.55
CA VAL A 168 27.42 11.64 -10.67
C VAL A 168 26.60 12.36 -11.73
N ASP A 169 26.89 12.13 -13.00
CA ASP A 169 26.03 12.61 -14.09
C ASP A 169 24.79 11.73 -14.16
N THR A 170 23.61 12.34 -14.15
CA THR A 170 22.33 11.63 -14.18
C THR A 170 21.97 11.08 -15.55
N ARG A 171 22.73 11.40 -16.60
CA ARG A 171 22.51 10.94 -17.98
C ARG A 171 23.38 9.73 -18.35
N SER A 172 24.47 9.52 -17.62
CA SER A 172 25.44 8.45 -17.90
C SER A 172 25.07 7.22 -17.09
N ALA A 173 25.04 6.06 -17.73
CA ALA A 173 24.94 4.78 -17.04
C ALA A 173 26.32 4.23 -16.60
N ASP A 174 27.38 5.04 -16.72
CA ASP A 174 28.79 4.65 -16.58
C ASP A 174 29.49 5.43 -15.44
#